data_AF-A0A9X3V0R9-F1
#
_entry.id   AF-A0A9X3V0R9-F1
#
_cell.length_a   1.000
_cell.length_b   1.000
_cell.length_c   1.000
_cell.angle_alpha   90.00
_cell.angle_beta   90.00
_cell.angle_gamma   90.00
#
_symmetry.space_group_name_H-M   'P 1'
#
loop_
_entity.id
_entity.type
_entity.pdbx_description
1 polymer ?
#
loop_
_entity_poly.entity_id
_entity_poly.type
_entity_poly.pdbx_seq_one_letter_code
_entity_poly.pdbx_strand_id
1 'polypeptide(L)'
;MAEELRQEQAEKGEKATQARRDALVPLGQLVHAALPDGGRTMKRLKARAARKHPATVADRLNAIRNGAPKPMQGERRKAFEVLVRSDLLAIADTGGIDPLVAVDKMAEALEESILGQGILPSDRQLLDEVLDGLSIDRLYTRLNLKMTDDTMPAFTNAQVLQTPTRLGEGRSNTVYEVEIQNTDGAAMAAVFKPLAHEPPDPAEWSVVARLTGISREDPQTAMRNLATVAYARKLGFHVVTDTRVALINIGQDPFEPALGLVMERAQGRPAEEVDARTLVQANVCAEVMKLQLLDHLTGEADRHDKNYFIHVGQDGRAKVMGIDNDNCFGAELTAPDGAQPDLEDPQRRAFHGTALPPVVDTDMERAILALTEEDIRSMLDDKLNDAEIAAAIQRYQGVRQHLAGLRDTGGVIEPHEWGRPDVLQRLTPANSYLGRELEFA
;
A
#
# COMPACT_ATOMS: atom_id res chain seq x y z
N MET A 1 2.62 51.77 -9.51
CA MET A 1 2.91 50.76 -8.47
C MET A 1 1.67 50.05 -7.92
N ALA A 2 0.75 50.70 -7.18
CA ALA A 2 -0.47 50.03 -6.64
C ALA A 2 -1.55 49.69 -7.69
N GLU A 3 -1.49 50.32 -8.87
CA GLU A 3 -2.37 50.07 -10.01
C GLU A 3 -1.80 48.98 -10.94
N GLU A 4 -0.48 48.99 -11.15
CA GLU A 4 0.26 47.91 -11.84
C GLU A 4 0.15 46.57 -11.10
N LEU A 5 0.27 46.56 -9.77
CA LEU A 5 0.07 45.35 -8.96
C LEU A 5 -1.36 44.80 -9.07
N ARG A 6 -2.36 45.67 -9.23
CA ARG A 6 -3.76 45.27 -9.44
C ARG A 6 -4.00 44.73 -10.85
N GLN A 7 -3.38 45.32 -11.86
CA GLN A 7 -3.41 44.79 -13.23
C GLN A 7 -2.71 43.43 -13.32
N GLU A 8 -1.54 43.26 -12.71
CA GLU A 8 -0.81 41.99 -12.71
C GLU A 8 -1.60 40.88 -11.97
N GLN A 9 -2.27 41.21 -10.86
CA GLN A 9 -3.16 40.28 -10.16
C GLN A 9 -4.41 39.94 -10.97
N ALA A 10 -5.00 40.90 -11.67
CA ALA A 10 -6.14 40.68 -12.56
C ALA A 10 -5.76 39.78 -13.74
N GLU A 11 -4.63 40.03 -14.39
CA GLU A 11 -4.11 39.20 -15.48
C GLU A 11 -3.76 37.77 -15.02
N LYS A 12 -3.17 37.62 -13.81
CA LYS A 12 -2.95 36.30 -13.20
C LYS A 12 -4.27 35.58 -12.93
N GLY A 13 -5.28 36.29 -12.44
CA GLY A 13 -6.63 35.76 -12.20
C GLY A 13 -7.35 35.33 -13.48
N GLU A 14 -7.25 36.13 -14.54
CA GLU A 14 -7.80 35.79 -15.86
C GLU A 14 -7.08 34.60 -16.49
N LYS A 15 -5.74 34.55 -16.44
CA LYS A 15 -4.97 33.40 -16.92
C LYS A 15 -5.29 32.12 -16.16
N ALA A 16 -5.45 32.19 -14.84
CA ALA A 16 -5.85 31.04 -14.03
C ALA A 16 -7.28 30.56 -14.37
N THR A 17 -8.20 31.51 -14.60
CA THR A 17 -9.58 31.19 -15.00
C THR A 17 -9.63 30.57 -16.40
N GLN A 18 -8.85 31.09 -17.34
CA GLN A 18 -8.75 30.56 -18.68
C GLN A 18 -8.13 29.15 -18.68
N ALA A 19 -7.02 28.97 -17.95
CA ALA A 19 -6.39 27.67 -17.79
C ALA A 19 -7.33 26.63 -17.18
N ARG A 20 -8.14 27.02 -16.18
CA ARG A 20 -9.18 26.14 -15.62
C ARG A 20 -10.24 25.78 -16.66
N ARG A 21 -10.74 26.75 -17.44
CA ARG A 21 -11.71 26.47 -18.51
C ARG A 21 -11.15 25.51 -19.55
N ASP A 22 -9.91 25.71 -19.98
CA ASP A 22 -9.27 24.87 -20.98
C ASP A 22 -9.06 23.44 -20.45
N ALA A 23 -8.76 23.29 -19.15
CA ALA A 23 -8.66 22.00 -18.47
C ALA A 23 -10.01 21.25 -18.37
N LEU A 24 -11.14 21.97 -18.36
CA LEU A 24 -12.49 21.37 -18.27
C LEU A 24 -13.07 20.93 -19.62
N VAL A 25 -12.51 21.38 -20.75
CA VAL A 25 -13.00 21.01 -22.08
C VAL A 25 -12.95 19.49 -22.31
N PRO A 26 -11.84 18.77 -22.03
CA PRO A 26 -11.78 17.32 -22.18
C PRO A 26 -12.81 16.60 -21.30
N LEU A 27 -13.02 17.08 -20.06
CA LEU A 27 -14.02 16.53 -19.15
C LEU A 27 -15.44 16.67 -19.71
N GLY A 28 -15.80 17.88 -20.18
CA GLY A 28 -17.10 18.13 -20.80
C GLY A 28 -17.34 17.27 -22.03
N GLN A 29 -16.31 17.08 -22.87
CA GLN A 29 -16.38 16.21 -24.05
C GLN A 29 -16.58 14.75 -23.67
N LEU A 30 -15.81 14.23 -22.71
CA LEU A 30 -15.94 12.86 -22.21
C LEU A 30 -17.35 12.60 -21.68
N VAL A 31 -17.82 13.46 -20.75
CA VAL A 31 -19.13 13.29 -20.11
C VAL A 31 -20.27 13.42 -21.13
N HIS A 32 -20.19 14.35 -22.09
CA HIS A 32 -21.21 14.50 -23.12
C HIS A 32 -21.26 13.30 -24.08
N ALA A 33 -20.10 12.77 -24.46
CA ALA A 33 -20.01 11.59 -25.31
C ALA A 33 -20.54 10.33 -24.62
N ALA A 34 -20.16 10.13 -23.35
CA ALA A 34 -20.60 8.98 -22.56
C ALA A 34 -22.08 9.05 -22.18
N LEU A 35 -22.56 10.23 -21.82
CA LEU A 35 -23.87 10.46 -21.23
C LEU A 35 -24.69 11.47 -22.06
N PRO A 36 -25.20 11.09 -23.24
CA PRO A 36 -26.06 11.96 -24.04
C PRO A 36 -27.30 12.38 -23.24
N ASP A 37 -27.58 13.69 -23.26
CA ASP A 37 -28.56 14.39 -22.41
C ASP A 37 -28.34 14.26 -20.88
N GLY A 38 -27.14 13.88 -20.46
CA GLY A 38 -26.74 13.66 -19.06
C GLY A 38 -26.96 12.24 -18.53
N GLY A 39 -27.28 11.27 -19.39
CA GLY A 39 -27.38 9.86 -18.97
C GLY A 39 -28.67 9.53 -18.23
N ARG A 40 -28.76 8.30 -17.71
CA ARG A 40 -30.00 7.78 -17.09
C ARG A 40 -30.29 8.45 -15.75
N THR A 41 -29.25 8.72 -14.99
CA THR A 41 -29.30 9.42 -13.70
C THR A 41 -29.90 10.80 -13.88
N MET A 42 -29.31 11.64 -14.75
CA MET A 42 -29.82 12.99 -14.94
C MET A 42 -31.22 13.02 -15.55
N LYS A 43 -31.55 12.10 -16.47
CA LYS A 43 -32.92 11.97 -17.01
C LYS A 43 -33.93 11.72 -15.89
N ARG A 44 -33.63 10.81 -14.95
CA ARG A 44 -34.49 10.52 -13.79
C ARG A 44 -34.60 11.73 -12.84
N LEU A 45 -33.47 12.38 -12.53
CA LEU A 45 -33.44 13.53 -11.61
C LEU A 45 -34.17 14.75 -12.20
N LYS A 46 -33.96 15.07 -13.48
CA LYS A 46 -34.69 16.13 -14.20
C LYS A 46 -36.18 15.82 -14.27
N ALA A 47 -36.55 14.58 -14.58
CA ALA A 47 -37.96 14.15 -14.58
C ALA A 47 -38.60 14.26 -13.20
N ARG A 48 -37.84 14.04 -12.12
CA ARG A 48 -38.30 14.28 -10.74
C ARG A 48 -38.43 15.77 -10.43
N ALA A 49 -37.45 16.59 -10.80
CA ALA A 49 -37.45 18.03 -10.59
C ALA A 49 -38.59 18.73 -11.34
N ALA A 50 -38.87 18.28 -12.57
CA ALA A 50 -39.99 18.75 -13.38
C ALA A 50 -41.37 18.41 -12.79
N ARG A 51 -41.46 17.50 -11.81
CA ARG A 51 -42.73 17.19 -11.10
C ARG A 51 -43.14 18.28 -10.09
N LYS A 52 -42.58 19.50 -10.13
CA LYS A 52 -42.85 20.51 -9.08
C LYS A 52 -44.24 21.16 -9.18
N HIS A 53 -44.97 20.96 -8.08
CA HIS A 53 -46.19 21.59 -7.57
C HIS A 53 -47.49 21.28 -8.32
N PRO A 54 -48.57 20.91 -7.59
CA PRO A 54 -49.84 20.61 -8.22
C PRO A 54 -50.39 21.86 -8.92
N ALA A 55 -50.26 21.90 -10.23
CA ALA A 55 -50.75 22.98 -11.07
C ALA A 55 -52.29 22.96 -11.15
N THR A 56 -52.89 21.81 -10.83
CA THR A 56 -54.33 21.60 -10.88
C THR A 56 -54.89 21.05 -9.56
N VAL A 57 -56.20 21.21 -9.37
CA VAL A 57 -56.94 20.61 -8.25
C VAL A 57 -56.82 19.07 -8.26
N ALA A 58 -56.72 18.46 -9.44
CA ALA A 58 -56.49 17.02 -9.59
C ALA A 58 -55.12 16.60 -9.06
N ASP A 59 -54.07 17.38 -9.31
CA ASP A 59 -52.73 17.10 -8.80
C ASP A 59 -52.66 17.28 -7.27
N ARG A 60 -53.40 18.25 -6.70
CA ARG A 60 -53.53 18.41 -5.25
C ARG A 60 -54.22 17.20 -4.63
N LEU A 61 -55.32 16.75 -5.20
CA LEU A 61 -56.02 15.54 -4.79
C LEU A 61 -55.14 14.29 -4.92
N ASN A 62 -54.33 14.19 -5.98
CA ASN A 62 -53.42 13.08 -6.21
C ASN A 62 -52.27 13.08 -5.18
N ALA A 63 -51.71 14.25 -4.85
CA ALA A 63 -50.71 14.40 -3.79
C ALA A 63 -51.27 14.15 -2.38
N ILE A 64 -52.54 14.52 -2.13
CA ILE A 64 -53.25 14.19 -0.88
C ILE A 64 -53.50 12.68 -0.78
N ARG A 65 -53.84 12.03 -1.90
CA ARG A 65 -54.19 10.60 -1.96
C ARG A 65 -52.98 9.67 -1.99
N ASN A 66 -51.86 10.09 -2.59
CA ASN A 66 -50.66 9.27 -2.79
C ASN A 66 -49.41 9.77 -2.03
N GLY A 67 -49.50 10.91 -1.35
CA GLY A 67 -48.42 11.55 -0.60
C GLY A 67 -47.45 12.37 -1.45
N ALA A 68 -46.66 13.24 -0.79
CA ALA A 68 -45.53 13.93 -1.41
C ALA A 68 -44.53 12.92 -2.02
N PRO A 69 -43.66 13.34 -2.97
CA PRO A 69 -42.63 12.45 -3.51
C PRO A 69 -41.82 11.84 -2.36
N LYS A 70 -42.00 10.53 -2.11
CA LYS A 70 -41.31 9.88 -0.99
C LYS A 70 -39.80 10.06 -1.14
N PRO A 71 -39.08 10.31 -0.04
CA PRO A 71 -37.63 10.46 -0.06
C PRO A 71 -36.95 9.26 -0.73
N MET A 72 -35.79 9.50 -1.37
CA MET A 72 -34.98 8.46 -2.01
C MET A 72 -34.26 7.65 -0.92
N GLN A 73 -34.99 6.74 -0.29
CA GLN A 73 -34.52 5.88 0.80
C GLN A 73 -34.83 4.41 0.48
N GLY A 74 -34.12 3.49 1.14
CA GLY A 74 -34.29 2.04 0.98
C GLY A 74 -34.14 1.59 -0.48
N GLU A 75 -35.08 0.79 -0.96
CA GLU A 75 -35.07 0.25 -2.33
C GLU A 75 -35.03 1.33 -3.42
N ARG A 76 -35.57 2.53 -3.15
CA ARG A 76 -35.49 3.64 -4.13
C ARG A 76 -34.08 4.19 -4.28
N ARG A 77 -33.32 4.22 -3.17
CA ARG A 77 -31.91 4.62 -3.15
C ARG A 77 -31.06 3.57 -3.87
N LYS A 78 -31.24 2.29 -3.56
CA LYS A 78 -30.57 1.19 -4.29
C LYS A 78 -30.82 1.27 -5.80
N ALA A 79 -32.08 1.44 -6.21
CA ALA A 79 -32.44 1.60 -7.62
C ALA A 79 -31.93 2.90 -8.25
N PHE A 80 -31.54 3.90 -7.45
CA PHE A 80 -30.88 5.11 -7.94
C PHE A 80 -29.37 4.88 -8.09
N GLU A 81 -28.73 4.26 -7.10
CA GLU A 81 -27.32 3.86 -7.15
C GLU A 81 -27.02 2.98 -8.37
N VAL A 82 -27.92 2.05 -8.72
CA VAL A 82 -27.80 1.24 -9.96
C VAL A 82 -27.74 2.11 -11.22
N LEU A 83 -28.49 3.22 -11.28
CA LEU A 83 -28.44 4.13 -12.43
C LEU A 83 -27.14 4.92 -12.45
N VAL A 84 -26.68 5.39 -11.29
CA VAL A 84 -25.40 6.10 -11.16
C VAL A 84 -24.27 5.19 -11.63
N ARG A 85 -24.20 3.95 -11.13
CA ARG A 85 -23.20 2.95 -11.53
C ARG A 85 -23.26 2.64 -13.02
N SER A 86 -24.47 2.56 -13.61
CA SER A 86 -24.62 2.37 -15.05
C SER A 86 -24.07 3.54 -15.87
N ASP A 87 -24.23 4.78 -15.41
CA ASP A 87 -23.70 5.96 -16.08
C ASP A 87 -22.17 6.06 -15.88
N LEU A 88 -21.67 5.70 -14.71
CA LEU A 88 -20.23 5.62 -14.42
C LEU A 88 -19.52 4.60 -15.32
N LEU A 89 -20.11 3.42 -15.54
CA LEU A 89 -19.57 2.44 -16.49
C LEU A 89 -19.54 3.00 -17.92
N ALA A 90 -20.57 3.74 -18.34
CA ALA A 90 -20.55 4.38 -19.65
C ALA A 90 -19.44 5.43 -19.80
N ILE A 91 -19.15 6.20 -18.73
CA ILE A 91 -18.02 7.13 -18.69
C ILE A 91 -16.70 6.37 -18.79
N ALA A 92 -16.52 5.31 -17.99
CA ALA A 92 -15.34 4.46 -18.01
C ALA A 92 -15.08 3.85 -19.40
N ASP A 93 -16.10 3.23 -19.99
CA ASP A 93 -16.02 2.62 -21.32
C ASP A 93 -15.67 3.64 -22.42
N THR A 94 -16.28 4.82 -22.36
CA THR A 94 -16.04 5.89 -23.35
C THR A 94 -14.63 6.48 -23.21
N GLY A 95 -14.15 6.61 -21.98
CA GLY A 95 -12.83 7.15 -21.70
C GLY A 95 -11.70 6.14 -21.81
N GLY A 96 -12.01 4.83 -21.82
CA GLY A 96 -11.00 3.79 -21.62
C GLY A 96 -10.30 3.92 -20.26
N ILE A 97 -11.04 4.30 -19.23
CA ILE A 97 -10.51 4.58 -17.87
C ILE A 97 -11.11 3.62 -16.83
N ASP A 98 -10.44 3.52 -15.68
CA ASP A 98 -10.92 2.73 -14.55
C ASP A 98 -12.27 3.25 -14.02
N PRO A 99 -13.24 2.39 -13.67
CA PRO A 99 -14.54 2.78 -13.13
C PRO A 99 -14.48 3.71 -11.92
N LEU A 100 -13.44 3.65 -11.08
CA LEU A 100 -13.29 4.59 -9.97
C LEU A 100 -12.77 5.96 -10.42
N VAL A 101 -11.94 6.02 -11.46
CA VAL A 101 -11.58 7.30 -12.09
C VAL A 101 -12.83 7.94 -12.73
N ALA A 102 -13.77 7.14 -13.24
CA ALA A 102 -15.05 7.65 -13.72
C ALA A 102 -15.91 8.26 -12.59
N VAL A 103 -15.80 7.78 -11.34
CA VAL A 103 -16.45 8.40 -10.17
C VAL A 103 -15.94 9.82 -9.98
N ASP A 104 -14.62 10.01 -9.94
CA ASP A 104 -13.99 11.32 -9.78
C ASP A 104 -14.37 12.26 -10.92
N LYS A 105 -14.36 11.76 -12.17
CA LYS A 105 -14.78 12.55 -13.34
C LYS A 105 -16.25 12.96 -13.28
N MET A 106 -17.13 12.09 -12.79
CA MET A 106 -18.54 12.44 -12.61
C MET A 106 -18.75 13.45 -11.47
N ALA A 107 -17.99 13.32 -10.38
CA ALA A 107 -18.00 14.27 -9.26
C ALA A 107 -17.48 15.65 -9.69
N GLU A 108 -16.34 15.71 -10.37
CA GLU A 108 -15.76 16.93 -10.96
C GLU A 108 -16.75 17.61 -11.91
N ALA A 109 -17.40 16.84 -12.79
CA ALA A 109 -18.41 17.36 -13.70
C ALA A 109 -19.65 17.89 -12.96
N LEU A 110 -20.03 17.28 -11.84
CA LEU A 110 -21.11 17.76 -10.99
C LEU A 110 -20.74 19.09 -10.33
N GLU A 111 -19.55 19.17 -9.71
CA GLU A 111 -19.01 20.36 -9.06
C GLU A 111 -18.98 21.54 -10.02
N GLU A 112 -18.39 21.34 -11.19
CA GLU A 112 -18.21 22.34 -12.26
C GLU A 112 -19.52 22.64 -13.02
N SER A 113 -20.63 22.03 -12.61
CA SER A 113 -21.96 22.24 -13.19
C SER A 113 -22.05 21.92 -14.70
N ILE A 114 -21.14 21.07 -15.19
CA ILE A 114 -21.22 20.39 -16.49
C ILE A 114 -22.37 19.38 -16.44
N LEU A 115 -22.44 18.63 -15.33
CA LEU A 115 -23.56 17.79 -14.94
C LEU A 115 -24.40 18.51 -13.86
N GLY A 116 -25.59 18.01 -13.53
CA GLY A 116 -26.36 18.57 -12.41
C GLY A 116 -27.21 19.81 -12.72
N GLN A 117 -27.27 20.30 -13.97
CA GLN A 117 -28.17 21.40 -14.31
C GLN A 117 -29.64 20.93 -14.37
N GLY A 118 -30.55 21.72 -13.80
CA GLY A 118 -32.00 21.49 -13.85
C GLY A 118 -32.53 20.39 -12.90
N ILE A 119 -31.75 20.00 -11.88
CA ILE A 119 -32.19 19.08 -10.82
C ILE A 119 -32.43 19.82 -9.50
N LEU A 120 -33.05 19.15 -8.53
CA LEU A 120 -33.27 19.74 -7.20
C LEU A 120 -31.97 19.76 -6.39
N PRO A 121 -31.75 20.76 -5.51
CA PRO A 121 -30.57 20.78 -4.63
C PRO A 121 -30.41 19.50 -3.80
N SER A 122 -31.51 18.93 -3.31
CA SER A 122 -31.48 17.66 -2.58
C SER A 122 -31.18 16.44 -3.44
N ASP A 123 -31.43 16.49 -4.75
CA ASP A 123 -31.00 15.43 -5.69
C ASP A 123 -29.52 15.56 -6.01
N ARG A 124 -29.00 16.79 -6.11
CA ARG A 124 -27.57 17.04 -6.27
C ARG A 124 -26.80 16.51 -5.07
N GLN A 125 -27.23 16.84 -3.86
CA GLN A 125 -26.63 16.31 -2.62
C GLN A 125 -26.68 14.77 -2.57
N LEU A 126 -27.80 14.15 -2.94
CA LEU A 126 -27.88 12.70 -2.95
C LEU A 126 -26.96 12.05 -3.98
N LEU A 127 -26.78 12.67 -5.16
CA LEU A 127 -25.82 12.19 -6.15
C LEU A 127 -24.39 12.28 -5.61
N ASP A 128 -24.05 13.39 -4.96
CA ASP A 128 -22.79 13.61 -4.26
C ASP A 128 -22.52 12.50 -3.23
N GLU A 129 -23.47 12.24 -2.33
CA GLU A 129 -23.38 11.18 -1.31
C GLU A 129 -23.19 9.77 -1.92
N VAL A 130 -23.74 9.53 -3.11
CA VAL A 130 -23.56 8.25 -3.82
C VAL A 130 -22.16 8.18 -4.45
N LEU A 131 -21.68 9.26 -5.04
CA LEU A 131 -20.34 9.31 -5.64
C LEU A 131 -19.26 9.19 -4.56
N ASP A 132 -19.38 9.92 -3.46
CA ASP A 132 -18.52 9.79 -2.28
C ASP A 132 -18.50 8.35 -1.75
N GLY A 133 -19.69 7.74 -1.69
CA GLY A 133 -19.88 6.35 -1.30
C GLY A 133 -19.29 5.32 -2.27
N LEU A 134 -18.84 5.71 -3.46
CA LEU A 134 -18.16 4.87 -4.45
C LEU A 134 -16.68 5.25 -4.63
N SER A 135 -16.26 6.42 -4.18
CA SER A 135 -14.90 6.96 -4.30
C SER A 135 -13.83 6.06 -3.68
N ILE A 136 -12.57 6.30 -4.03
CA ILE A 136 -11.44 5.64 -3.39
C ILE A 136 -11.23 6.14 -1.94
N ASP A 137 -11.57 7.39 -1.65
CA ASP A 137 -11.40 8.03 -0.34
C ASP A 137 -12.10 7.26 0.79
N ARG A 138 -13.23 6.62 0.48
CA ARG A 138 -13.93 5.76 1.44
C ARG A 138 -13.09 4.56 1.88
N LEU A 139 -12.26 4.01 0.99
CA LEU A 139 -11.40 2.86 1.29
C LEU A 139 -10.24 3.29 2.20
N TYR A 140 -9.61 4.42 1.91
CA TYR A 140 -8.55 4.99 2.75
C TYR A 140 -9.07 5.39 4.12
N THR A 141 -10.22 6.08 4.16
CA THR A 141 -10.87 6.46 5.42
C THR A 141 -11.21 5.23 6.27
N ARG A 142 -11.77 4.19 5.64
CA ARG A 142 -12.13 2.94 6.33
C ARG A 142 -10.91 2.19 6.88
N LEU A 143 -9.77 2.28 6.20
CA LEU A 143 -8.52 1.61 6.58
C LEU A 143 -7.59 2.49 7.42
N ASN A 144 -8.03 3.70 7.79
CA ASN A 144 -7.21 4.70 8.48
C ASN A 144 -5.86 4.95 7.78
N LEU A 145 -5.87 5.06 6.44
CA LEU A 145 -4.68 5.29 5.64
C LEU A 145 -4.60 6.74 5.20
N LYS A 146 -3.40 7.31 5.21
CA LYS A 146 -3.11 8.61 4.60
C LYS A 146 -2.89 8.42 3.10
N MET A 147 -3.37 9.35 2.28
CA MET A 147 -3.04 9.42 0.85
C MET A 147 -1.80 10.31 0.67
N THR A 148 -0.68 9.69 0.28
CA THR A 148 0.60 10.31 -0.06
C THR A 148 1.11 9.72 -1.37
N ASP A 149 2.18 10.29 -1.94
CA ASP A 149 2.75 9.76 -3.20
C ASP A 149 3.13 8.27 -3.09
N ASP A 150 3.54 7.80 -1.91
CA ASP A 150 3.92 6.40 -1.65
C ASP A 150 2.72 5.47 -1.43
N THR A 151 1.62 6.02 -0.91
CA THR A 151 0.44 5.22 -0.52
C THR A 151 -0.68 5.28 -1.54
N MET A 152 -0.60 6.17 -2.53
CA MET A 152 -1.52 6.16 -3.68
C MET A 152 -1.36 4.87 -4.48
N PRO A 153 -2.45 4.32 -5.07
CA PRO A 153 -2.36 3.10 -5.84
C PRO A 153 -1.48 3.32 -7.08
N ALA A 154 -0.38 2.57 -7.16
CA ALA A 154 0.46 2.53 -8.34
C ALA A 154 -0.17 1.72 -9.48
N PHE A 155 -1.07 0.79 -9.12
CA PHE A 155 -1.75 -0.10 -10.05
C PHE A 155 -3.25 -0.14 -9.75
N THR A 156 -4.06 -0.17 -10.80
CA THR A 156 -5.50 -0.44 -10.74
C THR A 156 -5.85 -1.62 -11.65
N ASN A 157 -7.14 -1.92 -11.80
CA ASN A 157 -7.59 -2.95 -12.73
C ASN A 157 -7.22 -2.67 -14.18
N ALA A 158 -6.97 -1.40 -14.55
CA ALA A 158 -6.55 -1.05 -15.90
C ALA A 158 -5.21 -1.70 -16.29
N GLN A 159 -4.34 -1.98 -15.31
CA GLN A 159 -3.05 -2.63 -15.53
C GLN A 159 -3.09 -4.15 -15.31
N VAL A 160 -4.20 -4.72 -14.83
CA VAL A 160 -4.31 -6.16 -14.57
C VAL A 160 -4.49 -6.91 -15.89
N LEU A 161 -3.53 -7.77 -16.24
CA LEU A 161 -3.49 -8.49 -17.52
C LEU A 161 -4.32 -9.78 -17.51
N GLN A 162 -4.53 -10.36 -16.33
CA GLN A 162 -5.33 -11.57 -16.15
C GLN A 162 -6.11 -11.53 -14.83
N THR A 163 -7.23 -12.24 -14.77
CA THR A 163 -8.04 -12.36 -13.55
C THR A 163 -7.18 -12.85 -12.37
N PRO A 164 -7.17 -12.15 -11.23
CA PRO A 164 -6.45 -12.58 -10.03
C PRO A 164 -6.83 -14.01 -9.63
N THR A 165 -5.83 -14.83 -9.37
CA THR A 165 -6.03 -16.23 -8.95
C THR A 165 -5.57 -16.40 -7.51
N ARG A 166 -6.39 -17.04 -6.66
CA ARG A 166 -6.01 -17.28 -5.27
C ARG A 166 -4.73 -18.13 -5.21
N LEU A 167 -3.68 -17.59 -4.60
CA LEU A 167 -2.37 -18.24 -4.49
C LEU A 167 -2.25 -19.02 -3.17
N GLY A 168 -2.75 -18.46 -2.08
CA GLY A 168 -2.66 -19.06 -0.76
C GLY A 168 -3.42 -18.26 0.30
N GLU A 169 -3.49 -18.80 1.51
CA GLU A 169 -4.05 -18.14 2.68
C GLU A 169 -3.12 -18.37 3.87
N GLY A 170 -2.64 -17.28 4.45
CA GLY A 170 -1.93 -17.28 5.72
C GLY A 170 -2.89 -17.10 6.89
N ARG A 171 -2.35 -16.94 8.11
CA ARG A 171 -3.16 -16.68 9.31
C ARG A 171 -3.98 -15.40 9.25
N SER A 172 -3.48 -14.39 8.53
CA SER A 172 -4.09 -13.06 8.54
C SER A 172 -4.66 -12.61 7.20
N ASN A 173 -4.21 -13.19 6.07
CA ASN A 173 -4.59 -12.72 4.75
C ASN A 173 -4.62 -13.86 3.71
N THR A 174 -5.64 -13.83 2.84
CA THR A 174 -5.62 -14.55 1.55
C THR A 174 -4.87 -13.71 0.53
N VAL A 175 -3.92 -14.32 -0.19
CA VAL A 175 -3.13 -13.66 -1.24
C VAL A 175 -3.48 -14.21 -2.62
N TYR A 176 -3.33 -13.36 -3.62
CA TYR A 176 -3.67 -13.64 -5.01
C TYR A 176 -2.43 -13.51 -5.89
N GLU A 177 -2.24 -14.41 -6.83
CA GLU A 177 -1.34 -14.21 -7.95
C GLU A 177 -2.00 -13.30 -8.99
N VAL A 178 -1.25 -12.31 -9.44
CA VAL A 178 -1.68 -11.32 -10.43
C VAL A 178 -0.57 -11.12 -11.46
N GLU A 179 -0.96 -10.84 -12.70
CA GLU A 179 -0.05 -10.36 -13.73
C GLU A 179 -0.44 -8.93 -14.07
N ILE A 180 0.51 -8.01 -13.93
CA ILE A 180 0.26 -6.57 -14.01
C ILE A 180 1.19 -5.96 -15.06
N GLN A 181 0.67 -5.02 -15.84
CA GLN A 181 1.47 -4.19 -16.73
C GLN A 181 2.19 -3.08 -15.94
N ASN A 182 3.51 -3.11 -15.95
CA ASN A 182 4.36 -2.06 -15.39
C ASN A 182 4.24 -0.75 -16.18
N THR A 183 4.79 0.33 -15.61
CA THR A 183 4.80 1.67 -16.23
C THR A 183 5.56 1.72 -17.55
N ASP A 184 6.51 0.82 -17.78
CA ASP A 184 7.23 0.63 -19.04
C ASP A 184 6.48 -0.24 -20.06
N GLY A 185 5.29 -0.73 -19.70
CA GLY A 185 4.45 -1.60 -20.52
C GLY A 185 4.79 -3.09 -20.40
N ALA A 186 5.83 -3.47 -19.66
CA ALA A 186 6.21 -4.87 -19.48
C ALA A 186 5.27 -5.61 -18.51
N ALA A 187 5.04 -6.90 -18.75
CA ALA A 187 4.30 -7.73 -17.82
C ALA A 187 5.14 -8.11 -16.60
N MET A 188 4.55 -8.05 -15.41
CA MET A 188 5.15 -8.43 -14.14
C MET A 188 4.26 -9.44 -13.42
N ALA A 189 4.83 -10.61 -13.11
CA ALA A 189 4.23 -11.56 -12.19
C ALA A 189 4.38 -11.03 -10.75
N ALA A 190 3.26 -10.90 -10.05
CA ALA A 190 3.20 -10.30 -8.73
C ALA A 190 2.21 -11.03 -7.81
N VAL A 191 2.31 -10.71 -6.53
CA VAL A 191 1.40 -11.16 -5.49
C VAL A 191 0.60 -9.95 -5.01
N PHE A 192 -0.71 -10.09 -5.00
CA PHE A 192 -1.64 -9.11 -4.44
C PHE A 192 -2.15 -9.56 -3.08
N LYS A 193 -1.95 -8.71 -2.07
CA LYS A 193 -2.39 -8.90 -0.69
C LYS A 193 -3.44 -7.83 -0.35
N PRO A 194 -4.75 -8.14 -0.42
CA PRO A 194 -5.79 -7.18 -0.06
C PRO A 194 -5.70 -6.81 1.42
N LEU A 195 -6.06 -5.56 1.75
CA LEU A 195 -6.12 -5.09 3.13
C LEU A 195 -7.47 -5.40 3.76
N ALA A 196 -7.43 -5.93 4.98
CA ALA A 196 -8.60 -6.11 5.82
C ALA A 196 -8.91 -4.81 6.57
N HIS A 197 -10.19 -4.44 6.60
CA HIS A 197 -10.68 -3.35 7.44
C HIS A 197 -10.98 -3.81 8.87
N GLU A 198 -11.38 -5.07 9.03
CA GLU A 198 -11.75 -5.59 10.35
C GLU A 198 -10.49 -5.95 11.12
N PRO A 199 -10.40 -5.57 12.41
CA PRO A 199 -9.36 -6.07 13.28
C PRO A 199 -9.34 -7.60 13.25
N PRO A 200 -8.16 -8.23 13.21
CA PRO A 200 -8.07 -9.69 13.23
C PRO A 200 -8.67 -10.26 14.52
N ASP A 201 -9.19 -11.49 14.43
CA ASP A 201 -9.73 -12.22 15.58
C ASP A 201 -8.67 -12.26 16.69
N PRO A 202 -8.98 -11.92 17.95
CA PRO A 202 -8.04 -12.03 19.07
C PRO A 202 -7.31 -13.38 19.18
N ALA A 203 -7.96 -14.48 18.77
CA ALA A 203 -7.37 -15.81 18.74
C ALA A 203 -6.38 -16.04 17.59
N GLU A 204 -6.52 -15.28 16.50
CA GLU A 204 -5.67 -15.33 15.30
C GLU A 204 -4.64 -14.21 15.25
N TRP A 205 -4.70 -13.28 16.21
CA TRP A 205 -3.78 -12.15 16.28
C TRP A 205 -2.33 -12.61 16.45
N SER A 206 -1.45 -12.05 15.62
CA SER A 206 -0.03 -12.40 15.60
C SER A 206 0.59 -12.22 17.00
N VAL A 207 1.17 -13.31 17.51
CA VAL A 207 1.92 -13.29 18.78
C VAL A 207 3.08 -12.31 18.66
N VAL A 208 3.75 -12.28 17.50
CA VAL A 208 4.85 -11.36 17.23
C VAL A 208 4.36 -9.92 17.35
N ALA A 209 3.30 -9.57 16.60
CA ALA A 209 2.74 -8.22 16.61
C ALA A 209 2.33 -7.78 18.03
N ARG A 210 1.69 -8.66 18.81
CA ARG A 210 1.33 -8.39 20.20
C ARG A 210 2.55 -8.08 21.07
N LEU A 211 3.60 -8.91 20.98
CA LEU A 211 4.79 -8.77 21.82
C LEU A 211 5.65 -7.56 21.45
N THR A 212 5.61 -7.13 20.19
CA THR A 212 6.34 -5.95 19.72
C THR A 212 5.55 -4.65 19.90
N GLY A 213 4.31 -4.70 20.40
CA GLY A 213 3.49 -3.52 20.65
C GLY A 213 2.73 -2.97 19.44
N ILE A 214 2.47 -3.81 18.44
CA ILE A 214 1.61 -3.45 17.30
C ILE A 214 0.15 -3.53 17.75
N SER A 215 -0.63 -2.50 17.40
CA SER A 215 -2.05 -2.45 17.72
C SER A 215 -2.82 -3.50 16.93
N ARG A 216 -3.72 -4.24 17.60
CA ARG A 216 -4.67 -5.12 16.92
C ARG A 216 -5.77 -4.34 16.20
N GLU A 217 -6.21 -3.23 16.79
CA GLU A 217 -7.30 -2.41 16.24
C GLU A 217 -6.87 -1.62 15.00
N ASP A 218 -5.58 -1.29 14.93
CA ASP A 218 -5.00 -0.57 13.80
C ASP A 218 -3.59 -1.09 13.51
N PRO A 219 -3.49 -2.28 12.88
CA PRO A 219 -2.21 -2.95 12.71
C PRO A 219 -1.33 -2.29 11.65
N GLN A 220 -1.91 -1.50 10.73
CA GLN A 220 -1.19 -0.77 9.68
C GLN A 220 -0.21 -1.67 8.87
N THR A 221 -0.59 -2.93 8.61
CA THR A 221 0.28 -3.93 7.93
C THR A 221 0.77 -3.44 6.56
N ALA A 222 -0.06 -2.71 5.84
CA ALA A 222 0.31 -2.04 4.59
C ALA A 222 1.49 -1.08 4.78
N MET A 223 1.35 -0.17 5.74
CA MET A 223 2.31 0.90 5.98
C MET A 223 3.64 0.36 6.49
N ARG A 224 3.63 -0.73 7.27
CA ARG A 224 4.84 -1.44 7.71
C ARG A 224 5.62 -2.02 6.54
N ASN A 225 4.96 -2.65 5.57
CA ASN A 225 5.63 -3.14 4.36
C ASN A 225 6.23 -1.99 3.54
N LEU A 226 5.48 -0.90 3.33
CA LEU A 226 5.98 0.27 2.61
C LEU A 226 7.15 0.95 3.35
N ALA A 227 7.09 1.01 4.68
CA ALA A 227 8.16 1.52 5.53
C ALA A 227 9.43 0.67 5.39
N THR A 228 9.31 -0.66 5.38
CA THR A 228 10.44 -1.57 5.17
C THR A 228 11.05 -1.37 3.77
N VAL A 229 10.23 -1.20 2.74
CA VAL A 229 10.72 -0.88 1.38
C VAL A 229 11.44 0.47 1.33
N ALA A 230 10.91 1.50 2.00
CA ALA A 230 11.55 2.82 2.07
C ALA A 230 12.93 2.73 2.75
N TYR A 231 13.01 1.98 3.86
CA TYR A 231 14.26 1.74 4.58
C TYR A 231 15.28 0.99 3.71
N ALA A 232 14.86 -0.09 3.05
CA ALA A 232 15.70 -0.88 2.16
C ALA A 232 16.24 -0.02 0.99
N ARG A 233 15.40 0.80 0.36
CA ARG A 233 15.79 1.76 -0.68
C ARG A 233 16.83 2.75 -0.20
N LYS A 234 16.63 3.34 0.98
CA LYS A 234 17.54 4.34 1.54
C LYS A 234 18.92 3.76 1.82
N LEU A 235 18.99 2.49 2.22
CA LEU A 235 20.24 1.76 2.41
C LEU A 235 20.86 1.25 1.10
N GLY A 236 20.11 1.25 -0.01
CA GLY A 236 20.51 0.58 -1.25
C GLY A 236 20.51 -0.95 -1.12
N PHE A 237 19.73 -1.51 -0.20
CA PHE A 237 19.58 -2.94 -0.01
C PHE A 237 18.40 -3.44 -0.84
N HIS A 238 18.68 -4.31 -1.82
CA HIS A 238 17.66 -4.89 -2.70
C HIS A 238 17.21 -6.27 -2.21
N VAL A 239 16.86 -6.35 -0.92
CA VAL A 239 16.67 -7.61 -0.18
C VAL A 239 15.26 -7.88 0.29
N VAL A 240 14.30 -7.03 -0.07
CA VAL A 240 12.87 -7.23 0.16
C VAL A 240 12.13 -7.00 -1.15
N THR A 241 11.01 -7.68 -1.33
CA THR A 241 10.17 -7.48 -2.52
C THR A 241 9.75 -6.03 -2.67
N ASP A 242 9.90 -5.48 -3.89
CA ASP A 242 9.32 -4.18 -4.17
C ASP A 242 7.79 -4.24 -3.99
N THR A 243 7.27 -3.35 -3.15
CA THR A 243 5.88 -3.33 -2.72
C THR A 243 5.27 -1.96 -2.99
N ARG A 244 4.07 -1.96 -3.58
CA ARG A 244 3.27 -0.75 -3.86
C ARG A 244 1.82 -0.97 -3.48
N VAL A 245 1.10 0.12 -3.23
CA VAL A 245 -0.36 0.06 -3.09
C VAL A 245 -0.99 -0.20 -4.46
N ALA A 246 -2.06 -0.98 -4.47
CA ALA A 246 -2.85 -1.24 -5.65
C ALA A 246 -4.34 -1.34 -5.32
N LEU A 247 -5.16 -1.12 -6.34
CA LEU A 247 -6.60 -1.17 -6.28
C LEU A 247 -7.12 -2.20 -7.29
N ILE A 248 -7.29 -3.44 -6.83
CA ILE A 248 -7.57 -4.58 -7.70
C ILE A 248 -8.92 -5.18 -7.35
N ASN A 249 -9.73 -5.43 -8.37
CA ASN A 249 -10.98 -6.14 -8.26
C ASN A 249 -10.71 -7.64 -8.25
N ILE A 250 -10.84 -8.22 -7.06
CA ILE A 250 -10.80 -9.67 -6.83
C ILE A 250 -12.20 -10.31 -6.96
N GLY A 251 -13.24 -9.49 -7.14
CA GLY A 251 -14.62 -9.90 -7.30
C GLY A 251 -15.19 -9.57 -8.68
N GLN A 252 -16.52 -9.56 -8.78
CA GLN A 252 -17.23 -9.22 -10.02
C GLN A 252 -17.65 -7.75 -10.09
N ASP A 253 -17.54 -7.02 -8.98
CA ASP A 253 -18.08 -5.67 -8.88
C ASP A 253 -16.98 -4.60 -9.04
N PRO A 254 -16.96 -3.86 -10.16
CA PRO A 254 -15.89 -2.90 -10.44
C PRO A 254 -15.86 -1.69 -9.50
N PHE A 255 -16.95 -1.42 -8.77
CA PHE A 255 -16.96 -0.37 -7.75
C PHE A 255 -16.82 -0.92 -6.34
N GLU A 256 -16.43 -2.18 -6.16
CA GLU A 256 -16.00 -2.72 -4.87
C GLU A 256 -14.63 -3.41 -4.99
N PRO A 257 -13.59 -2.71 -5.49
CA PRO A 257 -12.25 -3.28 -5.54
C PRO A 257 -11.66 -3.41 -4.13
N ALA A 258 -10.69 -4.30 -3.99
CA ALA A 258 -9.86 -4.38 -2.81
C ALA A 258 -8.69 -3.38 -2.94
N LEU A 259 -8.51 -2.55 -1.90
CA LEU A 259 -7.24 -1.84 -1.70
C LEU A 259 -6.25 -2.84 -1.08
N GLY A 260 -5.04 -2.90 -1.60
CA GLY A 260 -4.07 -3.93 -1.23
C GLY A 260 -2.64 -3.53 -1.54
N LEU A 261 -1.72 -4.46 -1.24
CA LEU A 261 -0.34 -4.37 -1.65
C LEU A 261 -0.10 -5.28 -2.87
N VAL A 262 0.54 -4.75 -3.90
CA VAL A 262 1.17 -5.53 -4.98
C VAL A 262 2.65 -5.65 -4.66
N MET A 263 3.14 -6.87 -4.65
CA MET A 263 4.51 -7.23 -4.35
C MET A 263 5.09 -7.99 -5.54
N GLU A 264 6.30 -7.66 -6.00
CA GLU A 264 6.96 -8.48 -7.02
C GLU A 264 7.07 -9.94 -6.52
N ARG A 265 6.92 -10.92 -7.42
CA ARG A 265 7.05 -12.32 -7.01
C ARG A 265 8.50 -12.61 -6.60
N ALA A 266 8.67 -13.11 -5.38
CA ALA A 266 9.95 -13.58 -4.87
C ALA A 266 10.55 -14.66 -5.79
N GLN A 267 11.76 -14.42 -6.28
CA GLN A 267 12.47 -15.34 -7.16
C GLN A 267 13.26 -16.36 -6.34
N GLY A 268 13.45 -17.55 -6.90
CA GLY A 268 14.25 -18.61 -6.26
C GLY A 268 13.40 -19.52 -5.39
N ARG A 269 14.04 -20.09 -4.36
CA ARG A 269 13.42 -21.03 -3.41
C ARG A 269 13.38 -20.41 -2.01
N PRO A 270 12.39 -20.74 -1.17
CA PRO A 270 12.46 -20.43 0.26
C PRO A 270 13.77 -20.91 0.85
N ALA A 271 14.34 -20.20 1.82
CA ALA A 271 15.61 -20.59 2.43
C ALA A 271 15.57 -21.99 3.06
N GLU A 272 14.41 -22.43 3.56
CA GLU A 272 14.18 -23.80 4.07
C GLU A 272 14.53 -24.89 3.03
N GLU A 273 14.35 -24.59 1.74
CA GLU A 273 14.56 -25.54 0.64
C GLU A 273 15.93 -25.40 -0.05
N VAL A 274 16.78 -24.50 0.44
CA VAL A 274 18.09 -24.20 -0.15
C VAL A 274 19.15 -25.06 0.52
N ASP A 275 19.95 -25.74 -0.30
CA ASP A 275 20.98 -26.65 0.21
C ASP A 275 22.16 -25.90 0.85
N ALA A 276 22.83 -26.56 1.80
CA ALA A 276 23.96 -25.99 2.53
C ALA A 276 25.08 -25.43 1.62
N ARG A 277 25.32 -26.00 0.44
CA ARG A 277 26.36 -25.49 -0.48
C ARG A 277 25.98 -24.14 -1.08
N THR A 278 24.69 -23.91 -1.29
CA THR A 278 24.18 -22.62 -1.76
C THR A 278 24.24 -21.58 -0.64
N LEU A 279 23.89 -21.95 0.59
CA LEU A 279 23.92 -21.04 1.74
C LEU A 279 25.32 -20.47 2.03
N VAL A 280 26.38 -21.25 1.82
CA VAL A 280 27.77 -20.82 2.07
C VAL A 280 28.43 -20.10 0.88
N GLN A 281 27.71 -19.81 -0.20
CA GLN A 281 28.28 -19.02 -1.30
C GLN A 281 28.46 -17.56 -0.87
N ALA A 282 29.62 -16.97 -1.16
CA ALA A 282 29.98 -15.62 -0.71
C ALA A 282 28.94 -14.53 -1.06
N ASN A 283 28.41 -14.59 -2.27
CA ASN A 283 27.34 -13.71 -2.77
C ASN A 283 26.02 -13.90 -2.00
N VAL A 284 25.63 -15.14 -1.68
CA VAL A 284 24.45 -15.44 -0.87
C VAL A 284 24.66 -14.94 0.56
N CYS A 285 25.85 -15.16 1.13
CA CYS A 285 26.16 -14.71 2.47
C CYS A 285 26.02 -13.19 2.61
N ALA A 286 26.55 -12.43 1.65
CA ALA A 286 26.42 -10.97 1.61
C ALA A 286 24.95 -10.52 1.54
N GLU A 287 24.14 -11.10 0.65
CA GLU A 287 22.74 -10.69 0.47
C GLU A 287 21.85 -11.06 1.67
N VAL A 288 22.06 -12.24 2.28
CA VAL A 288 21.34 -12.62 3.51
C VAL A 288 21.76 -11.71 4.68
N MET A 289 23.02 -11.29 4.75
CA MET A 289 23.46 -10.34 5.77
C MET A 289 22.78 -8.97 5.63
N LYS A 290 22.60 -8.47 4.40
CA LYS A 290 21.83 -7.24 4.16
C LYS A 290 20.39 -7.36 4.64
N LEU A 291 19.73 -8.50 4.39
CA LEU A 291 18.38 -8.77 4.90
C LEU A 291 18.35 -8.77 6.43
N GLN A 292 19.29 -9.48 7.06
CA GLN A 292 19.39 -9.53 8.53
C GLN A 292 19.60 -8.15 9.15
N LEU A 293 20.50 -7.33 8.59
CA LEU A 293 20.73 -5.96 9.04
C LEU A 293 19.49 -5.08 8.86
N LEU A 294 18.76 -5.24 7.75
CA LEU A 294 17.49 -4.56 7.53
C LEU A 294 16.47 -4.97 8.62
N ASP A 295 16.33 -6.25 8.89
CA ASP A 295 15.39 -6.78 9.89
C ASP A 295 15.74 -6.29 11.31
N HIS A 296 17.02 -6.12 11.65
CA HIS A 296 17.44 -5.48 12.91
C HIS A 296 17.05 -4.00 13.00
N LEU A 297 17.05 -3.27 11.88
CA LEU A 297 16.68 -1.85 11.82
C LEU A 297 15.15 -1.68 11.88
N THR A 298 14.42 -2.51 11.14
CA THR A 298 12.96 -2.47 11.08
C THR A 298 12.31 -3.14 12.29
N GLY A 299 13.01 -4.03 12.97
CA GLY A 299 12.46 -4.85 14.04
C GLY A 299 11.56 -5.98 13.52
N GLU A 300 11.88 -6.55 12.36
CA GLU A 300 11.18 -7.73 11.84
C GLU A 300 11.49 -8.95 12.71
N ALA A 301 10.50 -9.40 13.47
CA ALA A 301 10.66 -10.47 14.44
C ALA A 301 10.08 -11.81 13.96
N ASP A 302 9.47 -11.88 12.77
CA ASP A 302 8.88 -13.07 12.17
C ASP A 302 9.65 -13.56 10.93
N ARG A 303 10.95 -13.19 10.82
CA ARG A 303 11.82 -13.66 9.74
C ARG A 303 12.28 -15.11 9.95
N HIS A 304 11.42 -16.05 9.57
CA HIS A 304 11.79 -17.46 9.41
C HIS A 304 12.21 -17.80 7.97
N ASP A 305 12.77 -18.99 7.78
CA ASP A 305 13.31 -19.54 6.52
C ASP A 305 12.31 -19.67 5.36
N LYS A 306 11.00 -19.67 5.65
CA LYS A 306 9.93 -19.56 4.63
C LYS A 306 9.60 -18.13 4.20
N ASN A 307 10.05 -17.12 4.95
CA ASN A 307 9.73 -15.70 4.70
C ASN A 307 10.83 -14.97 3.94
N TYR A 308 11.81 -15.69 3.39
CA TYR A 308 12.73 -15.12 2.42
C TYR A 308 13.20 -16.16 1.41
N PHE A 309 13.48 -15.68 0.21
CA PHE A 309 13.81 -16.53 -0.93
C PHE A 309 15.23 -16.24 -1.40
N ILE A 310 15.92 -17.29 -1.82
CA ILE A 310 17.28 -17.20 -2.37
C ILE A 310 17.25 -17.68 -3.82
N HIS A 311 17.67 -16.79 -4.71
CA HIS A 311 17.91 -17.09 -6.12
C HIS A 311 19.39 -16.89 -6.43
N VAL A 312 20.02 -17.89 -7.05
CA VAL A 312 21.35 -17.75 -7.65
C VAL A 312 21.19 -17.88 -9.16
N GLY A 313 21.47 -16.80 -9.88
CA GLY A 313 21.41 -16.73 -11.32
C GLY A 313 22.49 -17.57 -11.99
N GLN A 314 22.33 -17.85 -13.29
CA GLN A 314 23.31 -18.59 -14.08
C GLN A 314 24.68 -17.88 -14.18
N ASP A 315 24.68 -16.56 -13.99
CA ASP A 315 25.88 -15.71 -13.95
C ASP A 315 26.54 -15.68 -12.55
N GLY A 316 26.02 -16.44 -11.59
CA GLY A 316 26.52 -16.49 -10.23
C GLY A 316 26.13 -15.27 -9.39
N ARG A 317 25.21 -14.40 -9.81
CA ARG A 317 24.65 -13.35 -8.94
C ARG A 317 23.59 -13.93 -8.02
N ALA A 318 23.67 -13.61 -6.73
CA ALA A 318 22.61 -13.95 -5.77
C ALA A 318 21.59 -12.80 -5.67
N LYS A 319 20.32 -13.15 -5.52
CA LYS A 319 19.24 -12.26 -5.10
C LYS A 319 18.55 -12.90 -3.90
N VAL A 320 18.46 -12.17 -2.80
CA VAL A 320 17.70 -12.55 -1.61
C VAL A 320 16.47 -11.64 -1.55
N MET A 321 15.28 -12.19 -1.31
CA MET A 321 14.06 -11.38 -1.16
C MET A 321 13.24 -11.82 0.04
N GLY A 322 13.21 -10.97 1.06
CA GLY A 322 12.30 -11.04 2.19
C GLY A 322 10.87 -10.63 1.80
N ILE A 323 9.90 -11.31 2.39
CA ILE A 323 8.46 -11.06 2.26
C ILE A 323 7.82 -10.95 3.64
N ASP A 324 6.52 -10.63 3.69
CA ASP A 324 5.71 -10.65 4.91
C ASP A 324 6.23 -9.74 6.04
N ASN A 325 6.52 -8.49 5.71
CA ASN A 325 7.03 -7.49 6.67
C ASN A 325 5.92 -6.85 7.52
N ASP A 326 4.84 -7.60 7.76
CA ASP A 326 3.63 -7.13 8.44
C ASP A 326 3.87 -6.83 9.92
N ASN A 327 4.87 -7.49 10.53
CA ASN A 327 5.15 -7.43 11.96
C ASN A 327 6.36 -6.53 12.29
N CYS A 328 6.84 -5.74 11.33
CA CYS A 328 7.90 -4.75 11.52
C CYS A 328 7.46 -3.55 12.38
N PHE A 329 8.44 -2.82 12.92
CA PHE A 329 8.28 -1.50 13.55
C PHE A 329 7.39 -1.44 14.80
N GLY A 330 7.26 -2.55 15.53
CA GLY A 330 6.58 -2.49 16.83
C GLY A 330 7.27 -1.52 17.81
N ALA A 331 6.45 -0.78 18.57
CA ALA A 331 6.91 0.26 19.49
C ALA A 331 7.68 -0.27 20.71
N GLU A 332 7.44 -1.51 21.12
CA GLU A 332 8.08 -2.12 22.31
C GLU A 332 9.41 -2.82 21.97
N LEU A 333 9.71 -2.99 20.69
CA LEU A 333 10.94 -3.65 20.24
C LEU A 333 12.06 -2.64 20.00
N THR A 334 12.61 -2.02 21.04
CA THR A 334 13.58 -0.92 20.89
C THR A 334 15.03 -1.35 20.69
N ALA A 335 15.41 -2.53 21.20
CA ALA A 335 16.74 -3.10 21.02
C ALA A 335 16.84 -3.80 19.66
N PRO A 336 17.93 -3.61 18.90
CA PRO A 336 18.06 -4.19 17.56
C PRO A 336 18.13 -5.73 17.55
N ASP A 337 18.56 -6.35 18.65
CA ASP A 337 18.61 -7.80 18.86
C ASP A 337 17.45 -8.30 19.74
N GLY A 338 16.46 -7.44 20.05
CA GLY A 338 15.32 -7.77 20.90
C GLY A 338 14.37 -8.81 20.28
N ALA A 339 14.50 -9.04 18.97
CA ALA A 339 13.76 -10.02 18.19
C ALA A 339 14.32 -11.45 18.33
N GLN A 340 15.33 -11.69 19.18
CA GLN A 340 15.80 -13.05 19.43
C GLN A 340 14.71 -13.91 20.11
N PRO A 341 14.60 -15.19 19.73
CA PRO A 341 13.77 -16.12 20.48
C PRO A 341 14.30 -16.30 21.90
N ASP A 342 13.40 -16.30 22.86
CA ASP A 342 13.68 -16.77 24.22
C ASP A 342 13.07 -18.16 24.40
N LEU A 343 13.93 -19.16 24.61
CA LEU A 343 13.50 -20.56 24.75
C LEU A 343 12.85 -20.81 26.12
N GLU A 344 13.06 -19.95 27.11
CA GLU A 344 12.45 -20.06 28.43
C GLU A 344 11.06 -19.40 28.48
N ASP A 345 10.80 -18.38 27.65
CA ASP A 345 9.48 -17.75 27.48
C ASP A 345 8.72 -18.33 26.26
N PRO A 346 7.67 -19.14 26.48
CA PRO A 346 6.91 -19.74 25.39
C PRO A 346 6.29 -18.75 24.40
N GLN A 347 6.03 -17.50 24.80
CA GLN A 347 5.50 -16.50 23.88
C GLN A 347 6.60 -15.94 22.98
N ARG A 348 7.79 -15.70 23.52
CA ARG A 348 8.94 -15.19 22.76
C ARG A 348 9.61 -16.24 21.88
N ARG A 349 9.31 -17.54 22.05
CA ARG A 349 9.65 -18.58 21.07
C ARG A 349 9.06 -18.34 19.68
N ALA A 350 8.02 -17.50 19.57
CA ALA A 350 7.46 -17.10 18.28
C ALA A 350 8.34 -16.11 17.52
N PHE A 351 9.38 -15.54 18.17
CA PHE A 351 10.33 -14.70 17.47
C PHE A 351 11.33 -15.53 16.67
N HIS A 352 11.73 -14.99 15.53
CA HIS A 352 12.65 -15.58 14.57
C HIS A 352 13.80 -14.61 14.24
N GLY A 353 14.08 -13.62 15.09
CA GLY A 353 15.28 -12.80 14.95
C GLY A 353 16.55 -13.53 15.39
N THR A 354 17.68 -12.83 15.30
CA THR A 354 19.01 -13.30 15.72
C THR A 354 19.69 -12.24 16.58
N ALA A 355 20.83 -12.57 17.20
CA ALA A 355 21.75 -11.57 17.70
C ALA A 355 22.33 -10.75 16.54
N LEU A 356 22.83 -9.54 16.84
CA LEU A 356 23.52 -8.73 15.83
C LEU A 356 24.70 -9.50 15.21
N PRO A 357 24.91 -9.39 13.89
CA PRO A 357 25.85 -10.22 13.18
C PRO A 357 27.30 -9.91 13.57
N PRO A 358 28.17 -10.92 13.70
CA PRO A 358 29.54 -10.72 14.15
C PRO A 358 30.45 -10.18 13.05
N VAL A 359 29.97 -10.11 11.81
CA VAL A 359 30.70 -9.62 10.64
C VAL A 359 29.75 -8.85 9.72
N VAL A 360 30.22 -7.74 9.17
CA VAL A 360 29.59 -7.01 8.06
C VAL A 360 30.65 -6.59 7.06
N ASP A 361 30.27 -6.24 5.83
CA ASP A 361 31.20 -5.62 4.89
C ASP A 361 31.22 -4.09 4.95
N THR A 362 32.24 -3.48 4.33
CA THR A 362 32.44 -2.02 4.28
C THR A 362 31.31 -1.28 3.54
N ASP A 363 30.60 -1.93 2.61
CA ASP A 363 29.50 -1.32 1.88
C ASP A 363 28.24 -1.22 2.77
N MET A 364 27.91 -2.30 3.49
CA MET A 364 26.81 -2.34 4.47
C MET A 364 27.02 -1.32 5.58
N GLU A 365 28.23 -1.30 6.15
CA GLU A 365 28.57 -0.38 7.24
C GLU A 365 28.42 1.08 6.79
N ARG A 366 28.98 1.42 5.61
CA ARG A 366 28.88 2.77 5.06
C ARG A 366 27.42 3.18 4.81
N ALA A 367 26.61 2.28 4.26
CA ALA A 367 25.19 2.55 4.01
C ALA A 367 24.42 2.87 5.30
N ILE A 368 24.62 2.07 6.34
CA ILE A 368 23.93 2.25 7.63
C ILE A 368 24.44 3.50 8.35
N LEU A 369 25.76 3.74 8.39
CA LEU A 369 26.31 4.92 9.06
C LEU A 369 25.98 6.24 8.36
N ALA A 370 25.63 6.20 7.07
CA ALA A 370 25.19 7.37 6.31
C ALA A 370 23.73 7.77 6.58
N LEU A 371 22.91 6.87 7.11
CA LEU A 371 21.54 7.17 7.51
C LEU A 371 21.55 8.19 8.67
N THR A 372 20.55 9.05 8.74
CA THR A 372 20.35 9.98 9.86
C THR A 372 19.00 9.76 10.54
N GLU A 373 18.81 10.31 11.75
CA GLU A 373 17.50 10.26 12.41
C GLU A 373 16.43 11.04 11.62
N GLU A 374 16.81 12.13 10.96
CA GLU A 374 15.92 12.91 10.09
C GLU A 374 15.45 12.09 8.89
N ASP A 375 16.35 11.32 8.27
CA ASP A 375 15.98 10.39 7.21
C ASP A 375 14.95 9.36 7.70
N ILE A 376 15.19 8.77 8.89
CA ILE A 376 14.27 7.77 9.46
C ILE A 376 12.90 8.39 9.72
N ARG A 377 12.84 9.59 10.31
CA ARG A 377 11.56 10.28 10.54
C ARG A 377 10.83 10.58 9.23
N SER A 378 11.54 11.14 8.26
CA SER A 378 10.96 11.51 6.97
C SER A 378 10.46 10.32 6.16
N MET A 379 11.05 9.13 6.31
CA MET A 379 10.58 7.93 5.61
C MET A 379 9.34 7.29 6.25
N LEU A 380 9.07 7.60 7.54
CA LEU A 380 8.14 6.84 8.37
C LEU A 380 6.95 7.67 8.91
N ASP A 381 7.00 9.00 8.88
CA ASP A 381 5.99 9.88 9.50
C ASP A 381 4.58 9.81 8.88
N ASP A 382 4.50 9.46 7.61
CA ASP A 382 3.25 9.22 6.89
C ASP A 382 2.73 7.78 7.06
N LYS A 383 3.53 6.87 7.63
CA LYS A 383 3.26 5.43 7.70
C LYS A 383 3.08 4.90 9.12
N LEU A 384 3.78 5.46 10.10
CA LEU A 384 3.88 4.94 11.47
C LEU A 384 3.60 6.05 12.50
N ASN A 385 3.30 5.66 13.74
CA ASN A 385 3.14 6.61 14.83
C ASN A 385 4.48 6.99 15.49
N ASP A 386 4.48 8.07 16.29
CA ASP A 386 5.70 8.61 16.91
C ASP A 386 6.45 7.62 17.80
N ALA A 387 5.74 6.72 18.49
CA ALA A 387 6.36 5.73 19.37
C ALA A 387 7.10 4.65 18.56
N GLU A 388 6.52 4.21 17.45
CA GLU A 388 7.13 3.26 16.52
C GLU A 388 8.36 3.85 15.83
N ILE A 389 8.28 5.12 15.43
CA ILE A 389 9.41 5.87 14.85
C ILE A 389 10.53 6.02 15.90
N ALA A 390 10.18 6.34 17.15
CA ALA A 390 11.16 6.42 18.24
C ALA A 390 11.84 5.07 18.51
N ALA A 391 11.11 3.96 18.43
CA ALA A 391 11.68 2.61 18.55
C ALA A 391 12.62 2.28 17.37
N ALA A 392 12.26 2.66 16.14
CA ALA A 392 13.12 2.49 14.96
C ALA A 392 14.43 3.27 15.09
N ILE A 393 14.38 4.50 15.62
CA ILE A 393 15.58 5.30 15.89
C ILE A 393 16.47 4.64 16.95
N GLN A 394 15.90 4.08 18.02
CA GLN A 394 16.66 3.37 19.04
C GLN A 394 17.35 2.12 18.47
N ARG A 395 16.65 1.32 17.66
CA ARG A 395 17.25 0.17 16.95
C ARG A 395 18.41 0.62 16.06
N TYR A 396 18.21 1.67 15.27
CA TYR A 396 19.25 2.26 14.45
C TYR A 396 20.48 2.69 15.28
N GLN A 397 20.29 3.40 16.39
CA GLN A 397 21.38 3.80 17.28
C GLN A 397 22.15 2.57 17.82
N GLY A 398 21.44 1.51 18.22
CA GLY A 398 22.04 0.25 18.67
C GLY A 398 22.85 -0.44 17.57
N VAL A 399 22.33 -0.51 16.34
CA VAL A 399 23.05 -1.07 15.18
C VAL A 399 24.32 -0.26 14.91
N ARG A 400 24.26 1.07 14.92
CA ARG A 400 25.47 1.90 14.73
C ARG A 400 26.54 1.63 15.77
N GLN A 401 26.15 1.52 17.04
CA GLN A 401 27.07 1.25 18.13
C GLN A 401 27.76 -0.10 17.92
N HIS A 402 27.00 -1.12 17.51
CA HIS A 402 27.54 -2.43 17.16
C HIS A 402 28.52 -2.37 16.00
N LEU A 403 28.18 -1.66 14.92
CA LEU A 403 29.08 -1.48 13.77
C LEU A 403 30.42 -0.81 14.16
N ALA A 404 30.38 0.21 15.02
CA ALA A 404 31.59 0.82 15.56
C ALA A 404 32.44 -0.21 16.34
N GLY A 405 31.81 -1.05 17.16
CA GLY A 405 32.49 -2.13 17.88
C GLY A 405 33.07 -3.22 16.96
N LEU A 406 32.37 -3.56 15.86
CA LEU A 406 32.90 -4.48 14.85
C LEU A 406 34.16 -3.90 14.21
N ARG A 407 34.20 -2.60 13.90
CA ARG A 407 35.39 -1.98 13.32
C ARG A 407 36.59 -2.08 14.24
N ASP A 408 36.40 -1.82 15.53
CA ASP A 408 37.47 -1.91 16.54
C ASP A 408 37.98 -3.35 16.73
N THR A 409 37.15 -4.35 16.46
CA THR A 409 37.47 -5.77 16.66
C THR A 409 37.81 -6.53 15.37
N GLY A 410 37.88 -5.85 14.22
CA GLY A 410 38.15 -6.49 12.93
C GLY A 410 36.98 -7.34 12.40
N GLY A 411 35.75 -7.01 12.79
CA GLY A 411 34.49 -7.57 12.27
C GLY A 411 33.96 -6.87 11.02
N VAL A 412 34.62 -5.81 10.53
CA VAL A 412 34.28 -5.18 9.25
C VAL A 412 35.24 -5.67 8.18
N ILE A 413 34.71 -6.39 7.20
CA ILE A 413 35.46 -7.03 6.11
C ILE A 413 35.29 -6.29 4.78
N GLU A 414 36.13 -6.59 3.81
CA GLU A 414 35.90 -6.15 2.44
C GLU A 414 34.87 -7.05 1.73
N PRO A 415 34.09 -6.55 0.76
CA PRO A 415 33.01 -7.32 0.13
C PRO A 415 33.45 -8.64 -0.53
N HIS A 416 34.70 -8.73 -0.99
CA HIS A 416 35.23 -9.95 -1.61
C HIS A 416 35.62 -11.05 -0.59
N GLU A 417 35.55 -10.75 0.71
CA GLU A 417 36.00 -11.63 1.79
C GLU A 417 34.91 -12.55 2.34
N TRP A 418 33.65 -12.39 1.92
CA TRP A 418 32.52 -13.23 2.35
C TRP A 418 32.74 -14.74 2.17
N GLY A 419 33.57 -15.14 1.19
CA GLY A 419 33.90 -16.55 0.93
C GLY A 419 35.01 -17.13 1.81
N ARG A 420 35.61 -16.34 2.70
CA ARG A 420 36.70 -16.80 3.55
C ARG A 420 36.19 -17.78 4.63
N PRO A 421 36.86 -18.92 4.86
CA PRO A 421 36.43 -19.88 5.88
C PRO A 421 36.33 -19.29 7.29
N ASP A 422 37.23 -18.39 7.67
CA ASP A 422 37.21 -17.74 8.99
C ASP A 422 36.06 -16.76 9.17
N VAL A 423 35.55 -16.15 8.08
CA VAL A 423 34.32 -15.33 8.12
C VAL A 423 33.11 -16.23 8.34
N LEU A 424 32.98 -17.31 7.55
CA LEU A 424 31.86 -18.25 7.64
C LEU A 424 31.78 -18.91 9.02
N GLN A 425 32.91 -19.24 9.65
CA GLN A 425 32.96 -19.83 10.99
C GLN A 425 32.42 -18.93 12.10
N ARG A 426 32.36 -17.60 11.88
CA ARG A 426 31.78 -16.66 12.86
C ARG A 426 30.26 -16.65 12.82
N LEU A 427 29.66 -17.08 11.71
CA LEU A 427 28.22 -17.12 11.49
C LEU A 427 27.65 -18.37 12.17
N THR A 428 26.93 -18.17 13.26
CA THR A 428 26.35 -19.23 14.10
C THR A 428 24.82 -19.15 14.09
N PRO A 429 24.10 -20.21 14.53
CA PRO A 429 22.65 -20.17 14.68
C PRO A 429 22.13 -19.01 15.53
N ALA A 430 22.90 -18.58 16.53
CA ALA A 430 22.48 -17.51 17.43
C ALA A 430 22.56 -16.11 16.79
N ASN A 431 23.49 -15.89 15.85
CA ASN A 431 23.85 -14.54 15.39
C ASN A 431 23.70 -14.33 13.88
N SER A 432 23.19 -15.33 13.15
CA SER A 432 22.96 -15.18 11.72
C SER A 432 21.87 -16.10 11.19
N TYR A 433 21.11 -15.60 10.22
CA TYR A 433 20.16 -16.45 9.48
C TYR A 433 20.91 -17.58 8.76
N LEU A 434 22.06 -17.32 8.16
CA LEU A 434 22.85 -18.38 7.51
C LEU A 434 23.23 -19.50 8.46
N GLY A 435 23.72 -19.16 9.66
CA GLY A 435 24.11 -20.14 10.67
C GLY A 435 22.91 -20.94 11.18
N ARG A 436 21.75 -20.30 11.34
CA ARG A 436 20.51 -20.96 11.78
C ARG A 436 20.00 -21.93 10.72
N GLU A 437 20.08 -21.55 9.45
CA GLU A 437 19.52 -22.33 8.34
C GLU A 437 20.44 -23.52 8.02
N LEU A 438 21.76 -23.34 8.16
CA LEU A 438 22.75 -24.41 8.03
C LEU A 438 22.60 -25.53 9.07
N GLU A 439 21.96 -25.28 10.21
CA GLU A 439 21.70 -26.31 11.21
C GLU A 439 20.72 -27.39 10.69
N PHE A 440 19.88 -27.04 9.71
CA PHE A 440 18.81 -27.88 9.19
C PHE A 440 18.96 -28.28 7.71
N ALA A 441 19.97 -27.74 7.01
CA ALA A 441 20.17 -27.88 5.55
C ALA A 441 20.99 -29.10 5.07
#